data_AF-X1N2R1-F1
#
_entry.id   AF-X1N2R1-F1
#
_cell.length_a   1.000
_cell.length_b   1.000
_cell.length_c   1.000
_cell.angle_alpha   90.00
_cell.angle_beta   90.00
_cell.angle_gamma   90.00
#
_symmetry.space_group_name_H-M   'P 1'
#
loop_
_entity.id
_entity.type
_entity.pdbx_description
1 polymer ?
#
loop_
_entity_poly.entity_id
_entity_poly.type
_entity_poly.pdbx_seq_one_letter_code
_entity_poly.pdbx_strand_id
1 'polypeptide(L)'
;DLKQMKPRWLVGTSMLGYGCNITVGVGIPIPILSEEILKYTTVTDADIFAPVIDYSKSFPQMKPDILGEVSYAQLKSGKIVIRGKEVPTASLSSYSRAVEIATILKEWILDRKFLLTEPVAPLPGVESDVTFKPLKERPLEE
;
A
#
# COMPACT_ATOMS: atom_id res chain seq x y z
N ASP A 1 3.24 -0.21 -25.96
CA ASP A 1 3.52 1.20 -26.27
C ASP A 1 2.98 2.09 -25.15
N LEU A 2 3.86 2.66 -24.32
CA LEU A 2 3.49 3.58 -23.24
C LEU A 2 2.76 4.83 -23.75
N LYS A 3 2.97 5.20 -25.01
CA LYS A 3 2.31 6.36 -25.63
C LYS A 3 0.79 6.18 -25.75
N GLN A 4 0.30 4.94 -25.68
CA GLN A 4 -1.15 4.63 -25.71
C GLN A 4 -1.79 4.67 -24.31
N MET A 5 -1.00 4.80 -23.23
CA MET A 5 -1.56 4.85 -21.89
C MET A 5 -2.30 6.16 -21.63
N LYS A 6 -3.44 6.06 -20.96
CA LYS A 6 -4.21 7.23 -20.55
C LYS A 6 -3.50 7.92 -19.37
N PRO A 7 -3.28 9.25 -19.41
CA PRO A 7 -2.67 10.00 -18.30
C PRO A 7 -3.38 9.84 -16.95
N ARG A 8 -4.65 9.39 -16.98
CA ARG A 8 -5.42 8.99 -15.80
C ARG A 8 -4.75 7.90 -14.95
N TRP A 9 -4.00 7.00 -15.57
CA TRP A 9 -3.40 5.84 -14.92
C TRP A 9 -1.89 5.91 -14.81
N LEU A 10 -1.25 6.79 -15.58
CA LEU A 10 0.19 6.96 -15.60
C LEU A 10 0.53 8.44 -15.75
N VAL A 11 1.15 9.00 -14.73
CA VAL A 11 1.52 10.42 -14.73
C VAL A 11 2.85 10.65 -14.02
N GLY A 12 3.67 11.55 -14.57
CA GLY A 12 4.85 12.05 -13.88
C GLY A 12 4.45 12.89 -12.68
N THR A 13 5.10 12.68 -11.55
CA THR A 13 4.82 13.39 -10.29
C THR A 13 6.12 13.86 -9.65
N SER A 14 6.04 14.82 -8.74
CA SER A 14 7.16 15.23 -7.91
C SER A 14 6.71 15.18 -6.46
N MET A 15 7.49 14.48 -5.62
CA MET A 15 7.27 14.42 -4.19
C MET A 15 8.43 15.16 -3.52
N LEU A 16 8.10 16.07 -2.60
CA LEU A 16 9.10 16.86 -1.88
C LEU A 16 10.07 15.93 -1.17
N GLY A 17 11.38 16.13 -1.39
CA GLY A 17 12.44 15.26 -0.84
C GLY A 17 12.74 14.00 -1.66
N TYR A 18 11.91 13.64 -2.63
CA TYR A 18 12.07 12.43 -3.46
C TYR A 18 12.27 12.74 -4.96
N GLY A 19 12.17 14.00 -5.37
CA GLY A 19 12.45 14.44 -6.74
C GLY A 19 11.44 13.91 -7.75
N CYS A 20 11.94 13.53 -8.94
CA CYS A 20 11.12 13.03 -10.04
C CYS A 20 10.57 11.63 -9.72
N ASN A 21 9.25 11.50 -9.75
CA ASN A 21 8.50 10.28 -9.45
C ASN A 21 7.52 9.94 -10.58
N ILE A 22 7.00 8.72 -10.58
CA ILE A 22 5.89 8.31 -11.45
C ILE A 22 4.77 7.70 -10.63
N THR A 23 3.54 8.16 -10.87
CA THR A 23 2.35 7.58 -10.27
C THR A 23 1.72 6.63 -11.27
N VAL A 24 1.63 5.35 -10.89
CA VAL A 24 1.07 4.28 -11.72
C VAL A 24 -0.12 3.65 -11.00
N GLY A 25 -1.27 3.62 -11.67
CA GLY A 25 -2.42 2.82 -11.22
C GLY A 25 -2.24 1.36 -11.64
N VAL A 26 -2.25 0.45 -10.69
CA VAL A 26 -2.11 -0.99 -10.93
C VAL A 26 -3.30 -1.72 -10.31
N GLY A 27 -3.96 -2.55 -11.12
CA GLY A 27 -5.00 -3.47 -10.67
C GLY A 27 -4.47 -4.89 -10.67
N ILE A 28 -4.59 -5.59 -9.55
CA ILE A 28 -4.16 -6.99 -9.40
C ILE A 28 -5.38 -7.80 -8.94
N PRO A 29 -5.85 -8.78 -9.72
CA PRO A 29 -6.94 -9.63 -9.29
C PRO A 29 -6.40 -10.67 -8.30
N ILE A 30 -6.93 -10.67 -7.08
CA ILE A 30 -6.59 -11.66 -6.04
C ILE A 30 -7.75 -12.66 -5.98
N PRO A 31 -7.58 -13.91 -6.47
CA PRO A 31 -8.65 -14.88 -6.47
C PRO A 31 -8.94 -15.41 -5.06
N ILE A 32 -10.21 -15.62 -4.74
CA ILE A 32 -10.64 -16.33 -3.54
C ILE A 32 -10.63 -17.83 -3.84
N LEU A 33 -9.65 -18.55 -3.29
CA LEU A 33 -9.41 -19.96 -3.59
C LEU A 33 -10.03 -20.93 -2.57
N SER A 34 -10.47 -20.43 -1.42
CA SER A 34 -11.07 -21.22 -0.35
C SER A 34 -12.00 -20.37 0.54
N GLU A 35 -12.86 -21.04 1.30
CA GLU A 35 -13.72 -20.41 2.31
C GLU A 35 -12.90 -19.71 3.42
N GLU A 36 -11.72 -20.25 3.73
CA GLU A 36 -10.82 -19.66 4.70
C GLU A 36 -10.30 -18.29 4.22
N ILE A 37 -9.85 -18.21 2.96
CA ILE A 37 -9.43 -16.93 2.35
C ILE A 37 -10.60 -15.96 2.33
N LEU A 38 -11.80 -16.41 1.97
CA LEU A 38 -13.00 -15.56 1.99
C LEU A 38 -13.21 -14.94 3.37
N LYS A 39 -13.11 -15.75 4.44
CA LYS A 39 -13.21 -15.27 5.83
C LYS A 39 -12.16 -14.24 6.18
N TYR A 40 -10.91 -14.39 5.73
CA TYR A 40 -9.89 -13.36 5.96
C TYR A 40 -10.18 -12.05 5.21
N THR A 41 -10.82 -12.12 4.04
CA THR A 41 -11.17 -10.93 3.24
C THR A 41 -12.40 -10.18 3.74
N THR A 42 -13.16 -10.73 4.70
CA THR A 42 -14.35 -10.05 5.26
C THR A 42 -14.02 -9.02 6.33
N VAL A 43 -12.74 -8.80 6.63
CA VAL A 43 -12.27 -7.80 7.59
C VAL A 43 -12.74 -6.39 7.19
N THR A 44 -13.19 -5.59 8.16
CA THR A 44 -13.64 -4.22 7.90
C THR A 44 -12.52 -3.21 8.15
N ASP A 45 -12.66 -2.00 7.62
CA ASP A 45 -11.70 -0.91 7.88
C ASP A 45 -11.52 -0.61 9.38
N ALA A 46 -12.52 -0.93 10.22
CA ALA A 46 -12.45 -0.73 11.67
C ALA A 46 -11.56 -1.78 12.36
N ASP A 47 -11.39 -2.95 11.74
CA ASP A 47 -10.64 -4.08 12.27
C ASP A 47 -9.19 -4.11 11.77
N ILE A 48 -8.85 -3.27 10.79
CA ILE A 48 -7.47 -3.14 10.27
C ILE A 48 -6.77 -2.02 11.01
N PHE A 49 -5.79 -2.37 11.84
CA PHE A 49 -4.98 -1.42 12.61
C PHE A 49 -3.61 -1.20 11.97
N ALA A 50 -3.13 0.04 12.04
CA ALA A 50 -1.80 0.42 11.59
C ALA A 50 -1.10 1.29 12.65
N PRO A 51 0.22 1.12 12.83
CA PRO A 51 0.99 1.98 13.72
C PRO A 51 1.22 3.36 13.09
N VAL A 52 1.12 4.40 13.92
CA VAL A 52 1.53 5.76 13.56
C VAL A 52 3.00 5.94 13.94
N ILE A 53 3.86 6.17 12.95
CA ILE A 53 5.32 6.25 13.15
C ILE A 53 5.79 7.70 13.01
N ASP A 54 6.70 8.14 13.88
CA ASP A 54 7.38 9.44 13.75
C ASP A 54 8.46 9.37 12.65
N TYR A 55 8.17 10.01 11.52
CA TYR A 55 9.07 10.06 10.37
C TYR A 55 10.34 10.91 10.62
N SER A 56 10.33 11.80 11.61
CA SER A 56 11.45 12.71 11.89
C SER A 56 12.55 12.07 12.74
N LYS A 57 12.18 11.18 13.69
CA LYS A 57 13.11 10.62 14.67
C LYS A 57 13.08 9.09 14.70
N SER A 58 11.91 8.48 14.84
CA SER A 58 11.81 7.03 15.03
C SER A 58 12.16 6.27 13.76
N PHE A 59 11.63 6.70 12.61
CA PHE A 59 11.86 6.04 11.33
C PHE A 59 13.35 6.06 10.90
N PRO A 60 14.05 7.22 10.87
CA PRO A 60 15.45 7.25 10.42
C PRO A 60 16.41 6.51 11.36
N GLN A 61 16.06 6.42 12.65
CA GLN A 61 16.88 5.79 13.68
C GLN A 61 16.50 4.31 13.92
N MET A 62 15.61 3.75 13.09
CA MET A 62 15.10 2.37 13.20
C MET A 62 14.60 2.02 14.61
N LYS A 63 13.96 2.98 15.28
CA LYS A 63 13.44 2.77 16.63
C LYS A 63 12.06 2.11 16.58
N PRO A 64 11.74 1.20 17.52
CA PRO A 64 10.45 0.52 17.58
C PRO A 64 9.30 1.43 18.07
N ASP A 65 9.59 2.68 18.43
CA ASP A 65 8.62 3.62 18.97
C ASP A 65 7.47 3.94 17.99
N ILE A 66 6.24 3.68 18.43
CA ILE A 66 5.01 4.11 17.76
C ILE A 66 4.31 5.21 18.57
N LEU A 67 3.66 6.14 17.89
CA LEU A 67 2.88 7.22 18.52
C LEU A 67 1.50 6.76 18.98
N GLY A 68 1.04 5.62 18.45
CA GLY A 68 -0.24 4.98 18.72
C GLY A 68 -0.63 4.06 17.57
N GLU A 69 -1.73 3.35 17.73
CA GLU A 69 -2.37 2.55 16.68
C GLU A 69 -3.69 3.21 16.27
N VAL A 70 -3.97 3.19 14.98
CA VAL A 70 -5.21 3.73 14.41
C VAL A 70 -5.80 2.73 13.45
N SER A 71 -7.13 2.66 13.40
CA SER A 71 -7.85 1.86 12.41
C SER A 71 -7.84 2.53 11.04
N TYR A 72 -7.96 1.75 9.98
CA TYR A 72 -8.16 2.28 8.63
C TYR A 72 -9.47 3.08 8.52
N ALA A 73 -10.49 2.76 9.31
CA ALA A 73 -11.74 3.54 9.38
C ALA A 73 -11.46 4.97 9.86
N GLN A 74 -10.64 5.13 10.91
CA GLN A 74 -10.23 6.45 11.39
C GLN A 74 -9.37 7.18 10.34
N LEU A 75 -8.42 6.50 9.71
CA LEU A 75 -7.59 7.09 8.64
C LEU A 75 -8.45 7.60 7.48
N LYS A 76 -9.47 6.84 7.07
CA LYS A 76 -10.41 7.20 6.00
C LYS A 76 -11.39 8.31 6.39
N SER A 77 -11.61 8.55 7.69
CA SER A 77 -12.42 9.69 8.17
C SER A 77 -11.78 11.05 7.89
N GLY A 78 -10.47 11.07 7.55
CA GLY A 78 -9.71 12.28 7.25
C GLY A 78 -9.08 12.94 8.47
N LYS A 79 -9.24 12.37 9.67
CA LYS A 79 -8.64 12.88 10.90
C LYS A 79 -8.43 11.79 11.95
N ILE A 80 -7.38 11.95 12.75
CA ILE A 80 -7.04 11.08 13.89
C ILE A 80 -6.63 11.92 15.10
N VAL A 81 -6.62 11.32 16.29
CA VAL A 81 -6.13 11.99 17.50
C VAL A 81 -4.78 11.37 17.90
N ILE A 82 -3.74 12.19 17.96
CA ILE A 82 -2.40 11.78 18.42
C ILE A 82 -2.05 12.64 19.63
N ARG A 83 -1.79 12.03 20.79
CA ARG A 83 -1.43 12.73 22.04
C ARG A 83 -2.40 13.87 22.40
N GLY A 84 -3.70 13.62 22.24
CA GLY A 84 -4.76 14.60 22.53
C GLY A 84 -4.93 15.72 21.49
N LYS A 85 -4.20 15.68 20.37
CA LYS A 85 -4.34 16.64 19.27
C LYS A 85 -4.99 16.00 18.06
N GLU A 86 -5.96 16.67 17.46
CA GLU A 86 -6.55 16.26 16.18
C GLU A 86 -5.58 16.60 15.03
N VAL A 87 -5.31 15.62 14.18
CA VAL A 87 -4.37 15.70 13.05
C VAL A 87 -5.08 15.22 11.78
N PRO A 88 -5.02 15.98 10.67
CA PRO A 88 -5.61 15.55 9.41
C PRO A 88 -4.86 14.35 8.82
N THR A 89 -5.60 13.46 8.15
CA THR A 89 -5.05 12.31 7.43
C THR A 89 -5.41 12.36 5.96
N ALA A 90 -4.46 11.94 5.13
CA ALA A 90 -4.66 11.79 3.70
C ALA A 90 -3.87 10.58 3.21
N SER A 91 -4.41 9.86 2.22
CA SER A 91 -3.70 8.77 1.56
C SER A 91 -2.68 9.28 0.55
N LEU A 92 -1.58 8.56 0.39
CA LEU A 92 -0.57 8.88 -0.63
C LEU A 92 -1.09 8.59 -2.05
N SER A 93 -2.02 7.64 -2.19
CA SER A 93 -2.66 7.26 -3.44
C SER A 93 -4.15 7.61 -3.44
N SER A 94 -4.74 7.74 -4.63
CA SER A 94 -6.16 8.05 -4.78
C SER A 94 -7.03 6.80 -4.62
N TYR A 95 -7.83 6.76 -3.55
CA TYR A 95 -8.74 5.65 -3.30
C TYR A 95 -9.84 5.52 -4.37
N SER A 96 -10.42 6.65 -4.82
CA SER A 96 -11.44 6.64 -5.87
C SER A 96 -10.91 6.09 -7.20
N ARG A 97 -9.66 6.39 -7.54
CA ARG A 97 -8.98 5.81 -8.72
C ARG A 97 -8.72 4.32 -8.55
N ALA A 98 -8.34 3.87 -7.36
CA ALA A 98 -8.16 2.44 -7.08
C ALA A 98 -9.47 1.65 -7.25
N VAL A 99 -10.60 2.17 -6.74
CA VAL A 99 -11.93 1.55 -6.92
C VAL A 99 -12.32 1.48 -8.40
N GLU A 100 -12.03 2.53 -9.16
CA GLU A 100 -12.29 2.56 -10.61
C GLU A 100 -11.46 1.51 -11.36
N ILE A 101 -10.16 1.41 -11.07
CA ILE A 101 -9.28 0.38 -11.65
C ILE A 101 -9.80 -1.02 -11.31
N ALA A 102 -10.18 -1.26 -10.05
CA ALA A 102 -10.72 -2.55 -9.62
C ALA A 102 -12.01 -2.92 -10.37
N THR A 103 -12.89 -1.93 -10.62
CA THR A 103 -14.13 -2.13 -11.37
C THR A 103 -13.86 -2.45 -12.84
N ILE A 104 -12.95 -1.69 -13.49
CA ILE A 104 -12.54 -1.95 -14.88
C ILE A 104 -11.95 -3.35 -15.03
N LEU A 105 -11.05 -3.74 -14.11
CA LEU A 105 -10.44 -5.07 -14.14
C LEU A 105 -11.49 -6.18 -13.94
N LYS A 106 -12.44 -5.99 -13.02
CA LYS A 106 -13.57 -6.90 -12.82
C LYS A 106 -14.38 -7.08 -14.09
N GLU A 107 -14.72 -5.99 -14.79
CA GLU A 107 -15.45 -6.04 -16.06
C GLU A 107 -14.67 -6.82 -17.12
N TRP A 108 -13.35 -6.58 -17.25
CA TRP A 108 -12.52 -7.32 -18.20
C TRP A 108 -12.48 -8.82 -17.92
N ILE A 109 -12.48 -9.22 -16.65
CA ILE A 109 -12.54 -10.63 -16.23
C ILE A 109 -13.90 -11.23 -16.60
N LEU A 110 -15.01 -10.55 -16.27
CA LEU A 110 -16.36 -11.02 -16.59
C LEU A 110 -16.59 -11.14 -18.10
N ASP A 111 -16.04 -10.22 -18.88
CA ASP A 111 -16.09 -10.20 -20.34
C ASP A 111 -15.14 -11.21 -21.01
N ARG A 112 -14.35 -11.97 -20.24
CA ARG A 112 -13.28 -12.87 -20.73
C ARG A 112 -12.20 -12.17 -21.56
N LYS A 113 -12.04 -10.85 -21.40
CA LYS A 113 -10.96 -10.04 -22.00
C LYS A 113 -9.67 -10.12 -21.19
N PHE A 114 -9.78 -10.51 -19.92
CA PHE A 114 -8.67 -10.77 -19.02
C PHE A 114 -8.86 -12.15 -18.37
N LEU A 115 -7.88 -13.04 -18.53
CA LEU A 115 -7.91 -14.38 -17.94
C LEU A 115 -6.89 -14.47 -16.82
N LEU A 116 -7.25 -15.16 -15.74
CA LEU A 116 -6.32 -15.48 -14.67
C LEU A 116 -5.34 -16.55 -15.15
N THR A 117 -4.07 -16.37 -14.85
CA THR A 117 -3.05 -17.40 -15.10
C THR A 117 -3.02 -18.40 -13.96
N GLU A 118 -2.42 -19.55 -14.21
CA GLU A 118 -2.03 -20.45 -13.14
C GLU A 118 -1.03 -19.75 -12.18
N PRO A 119 -0.97 -20.16 -10.90
CA PRO A 119 0.02 -19.64 -9.97
C PRO A 119 1.44 -19.79 -10.52
N VAL A 120 2.21 -18.70 -10.56
CA VAL A 120 3.57 -18.70 -11.10
C VAL A 120 4.57 -19.26 -10.08
N ALA A 121 4.50 -18.76 -8.83
CA ALA A 121 5.33 -19.21 -7.71
C ALA A 121 4.65 -18.81 -6.38
N PRO A 122 4.84 -19.59 -5.30
CA PRO A 122 4.43 -19.16 -3.96
C PRO A 122 5.25 -17.96 -3.50
N LEU A 123 4.65 -17.11 -2.65
CA LEU A 123 5.41 -16.09 -1.93
C LEU A 123 6.38 -16.78 -0.95
N PRO A 124 7.57 -16.18 -0.67
CA PRO A 124 8.48 -16.71 0.32
C PRO A 124 7.78 -16.83 1.68
N GLY A 125 7.68 -18.04 2.24
CA GLY A 125 7.08 -18.29 3.54
C GLY A 125 8.07 -18.12 4.69
N VAL A 126 7.66 -18.50 5.89
CA VAL A 126 8.51 -18.42 7.10
C VAL A 126 9.71 -19.35 7.00
N GLU A 127 9.57 -20.43 6.23
CA GLU A 127 10.61 -21.39 5.88
C GLU A 127 11.63 -20.84 4.88
N SER A 128 11.35 -19.71 4.24
CA SER A 128 12.34 -19.04 3.41
C SER A 128 13.31 -18.30 4.33
N ASP A 129 14.61 -18.61 4.26
CA ASP A 129 15.70 -17.96 5.02
C ASP A 129 15.92 -16.48 4.62
N VAL A 130 14.85 -15.80 4.19
CA VAL A 130 14.83 -14.40 3.79
C VAL A 130 15.05 -13.55 5.04
N THR A 131 16.22 -12.93 5.12
CA THR A 131 16.57 -12.00 6.20
C THR A 131 16.54 -10.56 5.69
N PHE A 132 15.82 -9.70 6.39
CA PHE A 132 15.86 -8.26 6.13
C PHE A 132 17.19 -7.70 6.61
N LYS A 133 18.01 -7.19 5.69
CA LYS A 133 19.28 -6.56 6.01
C LYS A 133 19.09 -5.04 5.98
N PRO A 134 19.27 -4.33 7.11
CA PRO A 134 19.24 -2.87 7.07
C PRO A 134 20.42 -2.35 6.25
N LEU A 135 20.26 -1.18 5.64
CA LEU A 135 21.37 -0.46 5.04
C LEU A 135 22.35 -0.08 6.16
N LYS A 136 23.55 -0.64 6.13
CA LYS A 136 24.65 -0.24 7.01
C LYS A 136 25.38 0.94 6.35
N GLU A 137 25.03 2.15 6.73
CA GLU A 137 25.75 3.34 6.29
C GLU A 137 27.19 3.30 6.85
N ARG A 138 28.16 3.58 5.98
CA ARG A 138 29.56 3.75 6.43
C ARG A 138 29.67 5.12 7.09
N PRO A 139 30.31 5.25 8.27
CA PRO A 139 30.57 6.57 8.83
C PRO A 139 31.40 7.38 7.84
N LEU A 140 31.05 8.65 7.69
CA LEU A 140 31.89 9.60 6.97
C LEU A 140 33.14 9.82 7.85
N GLU A 141 34.32 9.52 7.31
CA GLU A 141 35.58 9.94 7.91
C GLU A 141 35.74 11.45 7.64
N GLU A 142 35.97 12.24 8.68
CA GLU A 142 36.26 13.68 8.58
C GLU A 142 37.59 13.95 7.88
#